data_AF-A0A151HE41-F1
#
_entry.id   AF-A0A151HE41-F1
#
_cell.length_a   1.000
_cell.length_b   1.000
_cell.length_c   1.000
_cell.angle_alpha   90.00
_cell.angle_beta   90.00
_cell.angle_gamma   90.00
#
_symmetry.space_group_name_H-M   'P 1'
#
loop_
_entity.id
_entity.type
_entity.pdbx_description
1 polymer ?
#
loop_
_entity_poly.entity_id
_entity_poly.type
_entity_poly.pdbx_seq_one_letter_code
_entity_poly.pdbx_strand_id
1 'polypeptide(L)'
;MVGIRLAAGRASSEPQRAIERYDFVMKEKFSILPNTGMVKSISDRRSLFAVRFVDYAPMVFRRLRERFHISSETYVRSVGPEQLLGNLLLGNLSSLSELVSEGRSGALFYYTADGKFMIKT
;
A
#
# COMPACT_ATOMS: atom_id res chain seq x y z
N MET A 1 -3.26 0.45 -2.80
CA MET A 1 -3.38 -0.03 -1.41
C MET A 1 -3.07 -1.51 -1.21
N VAL A 2 -3.70 -2.44 -1.96
CA VAL A 2 -3.44 -3.90 -1.81
C VAL A 2 -1.95 -4.26 -1.88
N GLY A 3 -1.21 -3.67 -2.83
CA GLY A 3 0.23 -3.91 -2.97
C GLY A 3 1.05 -3.49 -1.75
N ILE A 4 0.75 -2.32 -1.18
CA ILE A 4 1.45 -1.81 0.02
C ILE A 4 1.20 -2.75 1.21
N ARG A 5 -0.04 -3.23 1.39
CA ARG A 5 -0.36 -4.20 2.45
C ARG A 5 0.42 -5.50 2.29
N LEU A 6 0.45 -6.06 1.08
CA LEU A 6 1.17 -7.30 0.79
C LEU A 6 2.68 -7.12 1.02
N ALA A 7 3.25 -6.03 0.53
CA ALA A 7 4.65 -5.67 0.73
C ALA A 7 5.01 -5.51 2.22
N ALA A 8 4.22 -4.72 2.97
CA ALA A 8 4.42 -4.54 4.40
C ALA A 8 4.30 -5.85 5.18
N GLY A 9 3.34 -6.71 4.82
CA GLY A 9 3.18 -8.04 5.41
C GLY A 9 4.40 -8.95 5.18
N ARG A 10 4.90 -9.02 3.95
CA ARG A 10 6.13 -9.78 3.61
C ARG A 10 7.33 -9.28 4.38
N ALA A 11 7.57 -7.96 4.35
CA ALA A 11 8.67 -7.35 5.08
C ALA A 11 8.58 -7.65 6.58
N SER A 12 7.38 -7.77 7.16
CA SER A 12 7.18 -8.08 8.58
C SER A 12 7.40 -9.56 8.92
N SER A 13 7.16 -10.46 7.96
CA SER A 13 7.40 -11.89 8.13
C SER A 13 8.88 -12.27 8.09
N GLU A 14 9.73 -11.40 7.54
CA GLU A 14 11.18 -11.63 7.57
C GLU A 14 11.73 -11.61 9.01
N PRO A 15 12.73 -12.46 9.33
CA PRO A 15 13.41 -12.42 10.62
C PRO A 15 14.05 -11.07 10.90
N GLN A 16 14.06 -10.68 12.17
CA GLN A 16 14.73 -9.43 12.55
C GLN A 16 16.24 -9.60 12.45
N ARG A 17 16.87 -8.78 11.61
CA ARG A 17 18.31 -8.78 11.36
C ARG A 17 18.82 -7.35 11.13
N ALA A 18 20.15 -7.19 11.22
CA ALA A 18 20.78 -5.93 10.83
C ALA A 18 20.60 -5.66 9.33
N ILE A 19 20.55 -4.37 8.97
CA ILE A 19 20.50 -3.93 7.57
C ILE A 19 21.90 -4.04 6.97
N GLU A 20 21.98 -4.64 5.79
CA GLU A 20 23.19 -4.78 5.01
C GLU A 20 23.16 -3.93 3.75
N ARG A 21 24.31 -3.78 3.08
CA ARG A 21 24.43 -2.94 1.87
C ARG A 21 23.49 -3.39 0.75
N TYR A 22 23.24 -4.70 0.63
CA TYR A 22 22.37 -5.24 -0.42
C TYR A 22 20.89 -4.85 -0.22
N ASP A 23 20.46 -4.56 1.01
CA ASP A 23 19.07 -4.22 1.30
C ASP A 23 18.64 -2.90 0.65
N PHE A 24 19.59 -1.98 0.43
CA PHE A 24 19.32 -0.68 -0.20
C PHE A 24 19.04 -0.76 -1.70
N VAL A 25 19.43 -1.87 -2.35
CA VAL A 25 19.21 -2.10 -3.79
C VAL A 25 18.21 -3.22 -4.06
N MET A 26 17.77 -3.92 -3.01
CA MET A 26 16.81 -5.02 -3.09
C MET A 26 15.44 -4.52 -3.58
N LYS A 27 14.81 -5.31 -4.46
CA LYS A 27 13.49 -5.00 -5.03
C LYS A 27 12.66 -6.28 -5.05
N GLU A 28 11.50 -6.27 -4.41
CA GLU A 28 10.52 -7.33 -4.57
C GLU A 28 9.52 -6.96 -5.66
N LYS A 29 9.24 -7.90 -6.55
CA LYS A 29 8.27 -7.70 -7.63
C LYS A 29 7.20 -8.77 -7.53
N PHE A 30 5.94 -8.37 -7.58
CA PHE A 30 4.83 -9.31 -7.59
C PHE A 30 3.66 -8.76 -8.36
N SER A 31 2.82 -9.67 -8.87
CA SER A 31 1.59 -9.32 -9.58
C SER A 31 0.43 -9.42 -8.62
N ILE A 32 -0.44 -8.41 -8.65
CA ILE A 32 -1.67 -8.35 -7.89
C ILE A 32 -2.80 -8.65 -8.85
N LEU A 33 -3.52 -9.73 -8.57
CA LEU A 33 -4.73 -10.06 -9.31
C LEU A 33 -5.92 -9.31 -8.69
N PRO A 34 -6.82 -8.73 -9.49
CA PRO A 34 -8.07 -8.20 -8.98
C PRO A 34 -8.88 -9.33 -8.34
N ASN A 35 -9.44 -9.09 -7.15
CA ASN A 35 -10.24 -10.07 -6.43
C ASN A 35 -11.61 -10.21 -7.11
N THR A 36 -11.77 -11.15 -8.03
CA THR A 36 -13.01 -11.43 -8.80
C THR A 36 -14.03 -12.26 -8.01
N GLY A 37 -14.25 -11.93 -6.73
CA GLY A 37 -15.18 -12.66 -5.85
C GLY A 37 -16.63 -12.74 -6.35
N MET A 38 -17.00 -12.04 -7.44
CA MET A 38 -18.36 -12.00 -7.98
C MET A 38 -18.45 -12.11 -9.52
N VAL A 39 -17.45 -12.64 -10.23
CA VAL A 39 -17.58 -12.87 -11.69
C VAL A 39 -17.68 -14.36 -11.99
N LYS A 40 -18.87 -14.92 -11.73
CA LYS A 40 -19.33 -16.19 -12.35
C LYS A 40 -19.80 -15.89 -13.78
N SER A 41 -18.89 -15.55 -14.68
CA SER A 41 -19.15 -15.69 -16.11
C SER A 41 -17.83 -15.78 -16.88
N ILE A 42 -17.63 -16.91 -17.54
CA ILE A 42 -16.47 -17.25 -18.37
C ILE A 42 -16.40 -16.40 -19.66
N SER A 43 -17.34 -15.46 -19.88
CA SER A 43 -17.46 -14.72 -21.14
C SER A 43 -16.66 -13.42 -21.24
N ASP A 44 -16.09 -12.88 -20.15
CA ASP A 44 -15.44 -11.56 -20.20
C ASP A 44 -13.93 -11.63 -19.92
N ARG A 45 -13.17 -12.12 -20.91
CA ARG A 45 -11.69 -12.19 -20.87
C ARG A 45 -11.00 -10.83 -20.85
N ARG A 46 -11.72 -9.71 -20.65
CA ARG A 46 -11.22 -8.33 -20.78
C ARG A 46 -10.92 -7.61 -19.47
N SER A 47 -11.12 -8.19 -18.28
CA SER A 47 -10.95 -7.43 -17.02
C SER A 47 -9.97 -8.00 -15.99
N LEU A 48 -9.19 -9.04 -16.33
CA LEU A 48 -8.13 -9.56 -15.46
C LEU A 48 -6.78 -8.89 -15.74
N PHE A 49 -6.70 -7.57 -15.60
CA PHE A 49 -5.41 -6.87 -15.68
C PHE A 49 -4.66 -7.06 -14.36
N ALA A 50 -3.68 -7.96 -14.37
CA ALA A 50 -2.74 -8.10 -13.26
C ALA A 50 -1.93 -6.82 -13.11
N VAL A 51 -1.99 -6.18 -11.94
CA VAL A 51 -1.20 -4.98 -11.66
C VAL A 51 0.17 -5.41 -11.15
N ARG A 52 1.24 -4.99 -11.81
CA ARG A 52 2.61 -5.21 -11.32
C ARG A 52 2.91 -4.24 -10.20
N PHE A 53 3.32 -4.77 -9.05
CA PHE A 53 3.79 -3.99 -7.91
C PHE A 53 5.28 -4.24 -7.69
N VAL A 54 6.01 -3.19 -7.32
CA VAL A 54 7.42 -3.27 -6.97
C VAL A 54 7.61 -2.61 -5.61
N ASP A 55 8.11 -3.37 -4.64
CA ASP A 55 8.54 -2.87 -3.34
C ASP A 55 10.06 -2.67 -3.34
N TYR A 56 10.51 -1.47 -2.99
CA TYR A 56 11.91 -1.07 -3.06
C TYR A 56 12.50 -1.02 -1.65
N ALA A 57 13.64 -1.66 -1.45
CA ALA A 57 14.35 -1.75 -0.17
C ALA A 57 13.44 -2.10 1.04
N PRO A 58 12.69 -3.23 0.99
CA PRO A 58 11.64 -3.55 1.97
C PRO A 58 12.14 -3.53 3.41
N MET A 59 13.31 -4.13 3.66
CA MET A 59 13.91 -4.19 4.99
C MET A 59 14.38 -2.82 5.48
N VAL A 60 14.87 -1.96 4.59
CA VAL A 60 15.26 -0.58 4.93
C VAL A 60 14.03 0.21 5.38
N PHE A 61 12.93 0.15 4.63
CA PHE A 61 11.70 0.86 5.00
C PHE A 61 10.98 0.24 6.19
N ARG A 62 11.10 -1.07 6.43
CA ARG A 62 10.69 -1.68 7.71
C ARG A 62 11.47 -1.07 8.87
N ARG A 63 12.80 -1.04 8.78
CA ARG A 63 13.66 -0.51 9.85
C ARG A 63 13.43 0.99 10.09
N LEU A 64 13.17 1.74 9.03
CA LEU A 64 12.81 3.15 9.12
C LEU A 64 11.50 3.35 9.88
N ARG A 65 10.45 2.57 9.53
CA ARG A 65 9.17 2.59 10.26
C ARG A 65 9.36 2.26 11.74
N GLU A 66 10.12 1.21 12.07
CA GLU A 66 10.45 0.85 13.46
C GLU A 66 11.15 2.02 14.20
N ARG A 67 12.07 2.73 13.54
CA ARG A 67 12.77 3.90 14.10
C ARG A 67 11.84 5.08 14.40
N PHE A 68 10.77 5.21 13.63
CA PHE A 68 9.71 6.21 13.86
C PHE A 68 8.57 5.67 14.73
N HIS A 69 8.75 4.50 15.37
CA HIS A 69 7.73 3.85 16.20
C HIS A 69 6.41 3.56 15.47
N ILE A 70 6.50 3.28 14.17
CA ILE A 70 5.36 2.94 13.32
C ILE A 70 5.29 1.42 13.23
N SER A 71 4.33 0.82 13.94
CA SER A 71 4.09 -0.62 13.85
C SER A 71 3.60 -1.00 12.45
N SER A 72 3.96 -2.20 11.99
CA SER A 72 3.50 -2.67 10.69
C SER A 72 1.98 -2.80 10.61
N GLU A 73 1.33 -3.21 11.71
CA GLU A 73 -0.12 -3.27 11.82
C GLU A 73 -0.76 -1.89 11.67
N THR A 74 -0.25 -0.87 12.38
CA THR A 74 -0.77 0.50 12.26
C THR A 74 -0.60 1.02 10.84
N TYR A 75 0.58 0.80 10.24
CA TYR A 75 0.84 1.21 8.86
C TYR A 75 -0.11 0.54 7.86
N VAL A 76 -0.26 -0.79 7.96
CA VAL A 76 -1.17 -1.55 7.09
C VAL A 76 -2.61 -1.10 7.26
N ARG A 77 -3.05 -0.81 8.50
CA ARG A 77 -4.42 -0.36 8.78
C ARG A 77 -4.69 1.02 8.19
N SER A 78 -3.77 1.97 8.36
CA SER A 78 -3.94 3.34 7.82
C SER A 78 -3.91 3.37 6.29
N VAL A 79 -3.04 2.56 5.67
CA VAL A 79 -2.88 2.48 4.21
C VAL A 79 -3.78 1.39 3.59
N GLY A 80 -4.52 0.67 4.42
CA GLY A 80 -5.35 -0.45 4.01
C GLY A 80 -6.77 -0.03 3.64
N PRO A 81 -7.50 -0.85 2.87
CA PRO A 81 -8.92 -0.66 2.67
C PRO A 81 -9.75 -0.94 3.94
N GLU A 82 -9.14 -1.28 5.08
CA GLU A 82 -9.89 -1.47 6.33
C GLU A 82 -10.57 -0.17 6.79
N GLN A 83 -9.98 0.99 6.49
CA GLN A 83 -10.70 2.26 6.61
C GLN A 83 -11.82 2.41 5.58
N LEU A 84 -11.75 1.79 4.39
CA LEU A 84 -12.89 1.74 3.46
C LEU A 84 -14.07 0.98 4.05
N LEU A 85 -13.87 -0.15 4.73
CA LEU A 85 -14.98 -0.89 5.36
C LEU A 85 -15.57 -0.11 6.55
N GLY A 86 -14.72 0.50 7.39
CA GLY A 86 -15.18 1.39 8.45
C GLY A 86 -15.95 2.58 7.90
N ASN A 87 -15.43 3.24 6.86
CA ASN A 87 -16.06 4.41 6.26
C ASN A 87 -17.33 4.02 5.47
N LEU A 88 -17.37 2.86 4.79
CA LEU A 88 -18.57 2.30 4.13
C LEU A 88 -19.69 1.99 5.13
N LEU A 89 -19.36 1.41 6.28
CA LEU A 89 -20.33 1.16 7.37
C LEU A 89 -20.80 2.45 8.03
N LEU A 90 -19.99 3.52 7.98
CA LEU A 90 -20.26 4.82 8.59
C LEU A 90 -20.74 5.89 7.56
N GLY A 91 -21.02 5.51 6.32
CA GLY A 91 -21.57 6.39 5.28
C GLY A 91 -20.59 7.40 4.64
N ASN A 92 -19.28 7.26 4.85
CA ASN A 92 -18.26 8.09 4.21
C ASN A 92 -17.47 7.24 3.18
N LEU A 93 -17.35 7.69 1.93
CA LEU A 93 -16.73 6.88 0.86
C LEU A 93 -15.26 7.24 0.58
N SER A 94 -14.62 8.00 1.46
CA SER A 94 -13.23 8.42 1.26
C SER A 94 -12.24 7.33 1.73
N SER A 95 -11.54 6.68 0.80
CA SER A 95 -10.34 5.87 1.11
C SER A 95 -9.13 6.76 1.34
N LEU A 96 -9.06 7.85 0.58
CA LEU A 96 -8.01 8.84 0.57
C LEU A 96 -8.67 10.17 0.24
N SER A 97 -8.32 11.23 0.95
CA SER A 97 -8.62 12.58 0.48
C SER A 97 -7.56 12.96 -0.54
N GLU A 98 -7.96 13.12 -1.79
CA GLU A 98 -7.11 13.67 -2.85
C GLU A 98 -6.98 15.18 -2.61
N LEU A 99 -5.75 15.64 -2.42
CA LEU A 99 -5.42 17.05 -2.47
C LEU A 99 -4.54 17.25 -3.70
N VAL A 100 -5.11 17.90 -4.72
CA VAL A 100 -4.33 18.38 -5.85
C VAL A 100 -3.46 19.51 -5.33
N SER A 101 -2.13 19.36 -5.35
CA SER A 101 -1.28 20.51 -5.02
C SER A 101 -1.43 21.54 -6.13
N GLU A 102 -1.69 22.80 -5.78
CA GLU A 102 -1.68 23.93 -6.71
C GLU A 102 -0.26 24.28 -7.25
N GLY A 103 0.72 23.39 -7.05
CA GLY A 103 2.12 23.60 -7.41
C GLY A 103 2.45 23.20 -8.86
N ARG A 104 3.44 23.88 -9.45
CA ARG A 104 3.92 23.73 -10.86
C ARG A 104 4.36 22.31 -11.28
N SER A 105 4.49 21.35 -10.36
CA SER A 105 5.07 20.03 -10.64
C SER A 105 4.07 18.94 -11.05
N GLY A 106 2.74 19.20 -10.97
CA GLY A 106 1.72 18.20 -11.35
C GLY A 106 1.70 16.93 -10.50
N ALA A 107 2.29 16.97 -9.30
CA ALA A 107 2.33 15.83 -8.39
C ALA A 107 0.96 15.68 -7.68
N LEU A 108 0.46 14.44 -7.62
CA LEU A 108 -0.75 14.10 -6.87
C LEU A 108 -0.37 13.71 -5.44
N PHE A 109 -1.17 14.19 -4.49
CA PHE A 109 -1.03 13.86 -3.08
C PHE A 109 -2.31 13.20 -2.57
N TYR A 110 -2.12 12.08 -1.88
CA TYR A 110 -3.20 11.35 -1.23
C TYR A 110 -2.89 11.21 0.24
N TYR A 111 -3.88 11.42 1.10
CA TYR A 111 -3.74 11.23 2.54
C TYR A 111 -4.59 10.06 3.01
N THR A 112 -4.05 9.24 3.91
CA THR A 112 -4.84 8.21 4.61
C THR A 112 -6.00 8.84 5.35
N ALA A 113 -7.11 8.13 5.55
CA ALA A 113 -8.30 8.75 6.15
C ALA A 113 -8.10 9.14 7.63
N ASP A 114 -7.10 8.57 8.32
CA ASP A 114 -6.65 9.04 9.63
C ASP A 114 -5.63 10.18 9.59
N GLY A 115 -5.27 10.68 8.41
CA GLY A 115 -4.33 11.79 8.21
C GLY A 115 -2.87 11.49 8.58
N LYS A 116 -2.53 10.24 8.92
CA LYS A 116 -1.19 9.88 9.43
C LYS A 116 -0.14 9.74 8.34
N PHE A 117 -0.56 9.38 7.12
CA PHE A 117 0.36 9.14 6.02
C PHE A 117 -0.08 9.90 4.77
N MET A 118 0.93 10.42 4.06
CA MET A 118 0.78 11.06 2.76
C MET A 118 1.48 10.19 1.72
N ILE A 119 0.81 9.96 0.59
CA ILE A 119 1.33 9.28 -0.59
C ILE A 119 1.49 10.34 -1.68
N LYS A 120 2.69 10.43 -2.25
CA LYS A 120 3.02 11.34 -3.35
C LYS A 120 3.34 10.52 -4.60
N THR A 121 2.82 10.96 -5.75
CA THR A 121 3.15 10.42 -7.08
C THR A 121 4.18 11.27 -7.80
#